data_AF-A0A4Q7AM25-F1
#
_entry.id   AF-A0A4Q7AM25-F1
#
_cell.length_a   1.000
_cell.length_b   1.000
_cell.length_c   1.000
_cell.angle_alpha   90.00
_cell.angle_beta   90.00
_cell.angle_gamma   90.00
#
_symmetry.space_group_name_H-M   'P 1'
#
loop_
_entity.id
_entity.type
_entity.pdbx_description
1 polymer ?
#
loop_
_entity_poly.entity_id
_entity_poly.type
_entity_poly.pdbx_seq_one_letter_code
_entity_poly.pdbx_strand_id
1 'polypeptide(L)' 'MKFLLILVLGFTSIDVYAKKCADFSTQQQAQKWYEQRKNSGQTGWKSLDRDGDGQACDCLPGGNGKKCPKKKRK' A
#
# COMPACT_ATOMS: atom_id res chain seq x y z
N MET A 1 -1.36 13.75 47.28
CA MET A 1 -0.10 13.73 46.49
C MET A 1 -0.14 12.47 45.61
N LYS A 2 -0.92 12.43 44.52
CA LYS A 2 -0.59 12.92 43.16
C LYS A 2 0.62 12.18 42.55
N PHE A 3 0.47 10.90 42.25
CA PHE A 3 1.28 10.24 41.22
C PHE A 3 0.47 10.23 39.92
N LEU A 4 0.55 11.34 39.18
CA LEU A 4 0.09 11.42 37.80
C LEU A 4 1.01 10.51 36.97
N LEU A 5 0.54 9.30 36.64
CA LEU A 5 1.10 8.48 35.57
C LEU A 5 0.81 9.22 34.25
N ILE A 6 1.78 10.00 33.79
CA ILE A 6 1.73 10.65 32.47
C ILE A 6 1.91 9.54 31.43
N LEU A 7 0.79 9.02 30.93
CA LEU A 7 0.73 8.14 29.78
C LEU A 7 1.08 8.98 28.53
N VAL A 8 2.38 9.13 28.24
CA VAL A 8 2.85 9.73 26.99
C VAL A 8 2.53 8.76 25.87
N LEU A 9 1.29 8.80 25.36
CA LEU A 9 0.96 8.28 24.04
C LEU A 9 1.67 9.17 23.02
N GLY A 10 2.93 8.85 22.76
CA GLY A 10 3.66 9.39 21.63
C GLY A 10 2.93 8.98 20.36
N PHE A 11 2.12 9.91 19.83
CA PHE A 11 1.65 9.85 18.45
C PHE A 11 2.88 9.94 17.55
N THR A 12 3.51 8.80 17.30
CA THR A 12 4.43 8.67 16.18
C THR A 12 3.58 8.78 14.93
N SER A 13 3.69 9.93 14.25
CA SER A 13 3.10 10.13 12.93
C SER A 13 3.75 9.12 11.99
N ILE A 14 3.16 7.95 11.85
CA ILE A 14 3.58 6.99 10.82
C ILE A 14 3.10 7.62 9.52
N ASP A 15 3.99 8.32 8.82
CA ASP A 15 3.74 8.77 7.46
C ASP A 15 3.56 7.53 6.58
N VAL A 16 2.32 7.06 6.50
CA VAL A 16 1.92 6.02 5.56
C VAL A 16 1.88 6.68 4.18
N TYR A 17 3.07 6.92 3.61
CA TYR A 17 3.17 7.16 2.18
C TYR A 17 2.62 5.91 1.49
N ALA A 18 1.43 6.03 0.90
CA ALA A 18 0.85 4.97 0.10
C ALA A 18 1.69 4.79 -1.16
N LYS A 19 2.39 3.66 -1.25
CA LYS A 19 3.12 3.28 -2.47
C LYS A 19 2.14 3.23 -3.65
N LYS A 20 2.64 3.56 -4.83
CA LYS A 20 1.93 3.48 -6.11
C LYS A 20 2.56 2.39 -6.95
N CYS A 21 1.83 1.90 -7.95
CA CYS A 21 2.38 0.93 -8.90
C CYS A 21 3.64 1.42 -9.64
N ALA A 22 3.80 2.73 -9.79
CA ALA A 22 5.01 3.32 -10.37
C ALA A 22 6.27 3.15 -9.49
N ASP A 23 6.11 2.80 -8.22
CA ASP A 23 7.22 2.59 -7.28
C ASP A 23 7.79 1.16 -7.32
N PHE A 24 7.24 0.29 -8.16
CA PHE A 24 7.62 -1.11 -8.29
C PHE A 24 8.04 -1.45 -9.71
N SER A 25 9.05 -2.30 -9.86
CA SER A 25 9.55 -2.72 -11.18
C SER A 25 8.75 -3.89 -11.76
N THR A 26 8.14 -4.73 -10.90
CA THR A 26 7.41 -5.94 -11.30
C THR A 26 6.15 -6.11 -10.47
N GLN A 27 5.18 -6.85 -11.02
CA GLN A 27 3.94 -7.18 -10.33
C GLN A 27 4.22 -7.97 -9.03
N GLN A 28 5.16 -8.91 -9.07
CA GLN A 28 5.52 -9.75 -7.92
C GLN A 28 6.02 -8.93 -6.72
N GLN A 29 6.82 -7.88 -6.98
CA GLN A 29 7.27 -6.96 -5.92
C GLN A 29 6.12 -6.17 -5.32
N ALA A 30 5.20 -5.68 -6.17
CA ALA A 30 4.02 -4.97 -5.72
C ALA A 30 3.09 -5.88 -4.89
N GLN A 31 2.90 -7.12 -5.34
CA GLN A 31 2.08 -8.13 -4.67
C GLN A 31 2.61 -8.47 -3.28
N LYS A 32 3.93 -8.71 -3.16
CA LYS A 32 4.55 -8.99 -1.85
C LYS A 32 4.34 -7.84 -0.86
N TRP A 33 4.46 -6.60 -1.33
CA TRP A 33 4.23 -5.42 -0.48
C TRP A 33 2.75 -5.27 -0.11
N TYR A 34 1.84 -5.51 -1.06
CA TYR A 34 0.40 -5.51 -0.84
C TYR A 34 0.01 -6.50 0.26
N GLU A 35 0.48 -7.75 0.16
CA GLU A 35 0.17 -8.82 1.12
C GLU A 35 0.76 -8.51 2.50
N GLN A 36 2.02 -8.07 2.55
CA GLN A 36 2.68 -7.69 3.80
C GLN A 36 1.89 -6.61 4.56
N ARG A 37 1.45 -5.56 3.85
CA ARG A 37 0.68 -4.46 4.43
C ARG A 37 -0.72 -4.88 4.83
N LYS A 38 -1.41 -5.64 3.96
CA LYS A 38 -2.76 -6.17 4.21
C LYS A 38 -2.78 -7.05 5.45
N ASN A 39 -1.81 -7.98 5.57
CA ASN A 39 -1.69 -8.89 6.71
C ASN A 39 -1.30 -8.16 8.00
N SER A 40 -0.53 -7.09 7.91
CA SER A 40 -0.17 -6.24 9.05
C SER A 40 -1.31 -5.31 9.50
N GLY A 41 -2.45 -5.31 8.82
CA GLY A 41 -3.56 -4.39 9.10
C GLY A 41 -3.25 -2.91 8.79
N GLN A 42 -2.17 -2.66 8.05
CA GLN A 42 -1.76 -1.30 7.70
C GLN A 42 -2.64 -0.75 6.57
N THR A 43 -2.68 0.57 6.41
CA THR A 43 -3.36 1.23 5.30
C THR A 43 -2.41 1.41 4.10
N GLY A 44 -2.96 1.85 2.96
CA GLY A 44 -2.17 2.18 1.75
C GLY A 44 -1.94 1.02 0.77
N TRP A 45 -2.38 -0.20 1.07
CA TRP A 45 -2.32 -1.33 0.12
C TRP A 45 -3.44 -1.32 -0.91
N LYS A 46 -4.64 -0.83 -0.55
CA LYS A 46 -5.82 -0.79 -1.43
C LYS A 46 -5.59 0.03 -2.72
N SER A 47 -4.68 1.00 -2.70
CA SER A 47 -4.37 1.79 -3.90
C SER A 47 -3.61 1.02 -4.98
N LEU A 48 -3.01 -0.12 -4.65
CA LEU A 48 -2.29 -0.97 -5.59
C LEU A 48 -3.21 -1.96 -6.33
N ASP A 49 -4.34 -2.32 -5.73
CA ASP A 49 -5.36 -3.25 -6.22
C ASP A 49 -6.68 -2.45 -6.32
N ARG A 50 -6.80 -1.69 -7.41
CA ARG A 50 -7.87 -0.68 -7.56
C ARG A 50 -9.24 -1.28 -7.83
N ASP A 51 -9.25 -2.48 -8.37
CA ASP A 51 -10.43 -3.25 -8.74
C ASP A 51 -10.82 -4.27 -7.68
N GLY A 52 -9.95 -4.50 -6.68
CA GLY A 52 -10.26 -5.28 -5.49
C GLY A 52 -10.29 -6.78 -5.73
N ASP A 53 -9.57 -7.27 -6.74
CA ASP A 53 -9.53 -8.70 -7.08
C ASP A 53 -8.44 -9.47 -6.32
N GLY A 54 -7.63 -8.77 -5.52
CA GLY A 54 -6.55 -9.34 -4.74
C GLY A 54 -5.18 -9.30 -5.44
N GLN A 55 -5.11 -8.83 -6.68
CA GLN A 55 -3.88 -8.69 -7.45
C GLN A 55 -3.44 -7.22 -7.52
N ALA A 56 -2.26 -6.94 -6.99
CA ALA A 56 -1.69 -5.61 -6.99
C ALA A 56 -0.97 -5.31 -8.30
N CYS A 57 -1.24 -4.16 -8.90
CA CYS A 57 -0.47 -3.59 -10.00
C CYS A 57 -0.30 -4.53 -11.21
N ASP A 58 -1.41 -5.11 -11.67
CA ASP A 58 -1.49 -6.06 -12.80
C ASP A 58 -0.80 -5.64 -14.10
N CYS A 59 -0.51 -4.36 -14.27
CA CYS A 59 0.07 -3.77 -15.48
C CYS A 59 1.59 -3.74 -15.46
N LEU A 60 2.20 -4.08 -14.34
CA LEU A 60 3.64 -4.25 -14.25
C LEU A 60 4.06 -5.57 -14.90
N PRO A 61 5.34 -5.68 -15.33
CA PRO A 61 5.88 -6.94 -15.81
C PRO A 61 5.60 -8.10 -14.85
N GLY A 62 5.11 -9.22 -15.38
CA GLY A 62 4.69 -10.40 -14.62
C GLY A 62 3.23 -10.41 -14.16
N GLY A 63 2.49 -9.31 -14.36
CA GLY A 63 1.05 -9.25 -14.08
C GLY A 63 0.17 -9.66 -15.25
N ASN A 64 -1.14 -9.68 -15.02
CA ASN A 64 -2.12 -10.14 -16.01
C ASN A 64 -2.48 -9.08 -17.10
N GLY A 65 -1.99 -7.84 -16.96
CA GLY A 65 -2.19 -6.74 -17.91
C GLY A 65 -3.62 -6.18 -17.97
N LYS A 66 -4.52 -6.62 -17.09
CA LYS A 66 -5.92 -6.18 -17.06
C LYS A 66 -6.09 -4.96 -16.15
N LYS A 67 -7.18 -4.22 -16.40
CA LYS A 67 -7.67 -3.13 -15.55
C LYS A 67 -6.63 -2.02 -15.26
N CYS A 68 -5.75 -1.81 -16.23
CA CYS A 68 -4.70 -0.81 -16.11
C CYS A 68 -5.26 0.62 -16.06
N PRO A 69 -4.72 1.47 -15.16
CA PRO A 69 -5.04 2.88 -15.22
C PRO A 69 -4.66 3.39 -16.60
N LYS A 70 -5.65 3.86 -17.37
CA LYS A 70 -5.41 4.44 -18.69
C LYS A 70 -4.36 5.54 -18.51
N LYS A 71 -3.22 5.39 -19.18
CA LYS A 71 -2.20 6.44 -19.24
C LYS A 71 -2.90 7.67 -19.82
N LYS A 72 -3.11 8.73 -19.04
CA LYS A 72 -3.57 10.00 -19.60
C LYS A 72 -2.48 10.42 -20.59
N ARG A 73 -2.77 10.39 -21.89
CA ARG A 73 -1.93 11.07 -22.87
C ARG A 73 -2.01 12.55 -22.52
N LYS A 74 -0.88 13.14 -22.15
CA LYS A 74 -0.73 14.59 -22.03
C LYS A 74 -0.79 15.18 -23.44
#